data_AF-A0AAE0EGR9-F1
#
_entry.id   AF-A0AAE0EGR9-F1
#
_cell.length_a   1.000
_cell.length_b   1.000
_cell.length_c   1.000
_cell.angle_alpha   90.00
_cell.angle_beta   90.00
_cell.angle_gamma   90.00
#
_symmetry.space_group_name_H-M   'P 1'
#
loop_
_entity.id
_entity.type
_entity.pdbx_description
1 polymer ?
#
loop_
_entity_poly.entity_id
_entity_poly.type
_entity_poly.pdbx_seq_one_letter_code
_entity_poly.pdbx_strand_id
1 'polypeptide(L)'
;MRWVKCLSTTTHNRDVLLVAGDVAETYNNFVSTMSLLKEKFQHVLFVPGNHDLWCRWETDHSLGSHEKLDILLDACRELGVETNPADIDGVGIIPLYSWYHESFDREEDVTGIRIPSLEMVCKDFHACKWPADLSNRDTSLSLYFDAMNEKNKDTIKEIQRTCNHIITFPHFVPR
;
A
#
# COMPACT_ATOMS: atom_id res chain seq x y z
N MET A 1 -6.54 12.84 11.89
CA MET A 1 -5.48 13.80 11.47
C MET A 1 -4.86 14.66 12.58
N ARG A 2 -5.51 14.90 13.75
CA ARG A 2 -4.95 15.77 14.80
C ARG A 2 -3.54 15.36 15.26
N TRP A 3 -3.28 14.06 15.37
CA TRP A 3 -1.99 13.55 15.83
C TRP A 3 -0.84 13.89 14.85
N VAL A 4 -1.02 13.67 13.54
CA VAL A 4 -0.02 13.99 12.50
C VAL A 4 0.33 15.47 12.53
N LYS A 5 -0.69 16.34 12.69
CA LYS A 5 -0.50 17.79 12.80
C LYS A 5 0.31 18.22 14.03
N CYS A 6 0.31 17.40 15.08
CA CYS A 6 1.06 17.66 16.32
C CYS A 6 2.49 17.13 16.28
N LEU A 7 2.90 16.41 15.23
CA LEU A 7 4.29 15.99 15.06
C LEU A 7 5.19 17.20 14.85
N SER A 8 6.32 17.21 15.55
CA SER A 8 7.35 18.24 15.41
C SER A 8 7.96 18.20 14.00
N THR A 9 8.17 19.39 13.41
CA THR A 9 8.87 19.54 12.13
C THR A 9 10.40 19.45 12.27
N THR A 10 10.93 19.39 13.48
CA THR A 10 12.38 19.39 13.73
C THR A 10 12.89 18.11 14.35
N THR A 11 12.03 17.35 15.03
CA THR A 11 12.44 16.13 15.74
C THR A 11 12.78 14.99 14.79
N HIS A 12 12.04 14.89 13.68
CA HIS A 12 12.12 13.77 12.73
C HIS A 12 12.59 14.20 11.33
N ASN A 13 13.13 15.41 11.19
CA ASN A 13 13.49 15.97 9.89
C ASN A 13 14.70 15.31 9.21
N ARG A 14 15.28 14.29 9.86
CA ARG A 14 16.33 13.40 9.34
C ARG A 14 15.92 11.94 9.34
N ASP A 15 14.69 11.64 9.75
CA ASP A 15 14.21 10.28 9.88
C ASP A 15 13.54 9.81 8.58
N VAL A 16 13.49 8.49 8.43
CA VAL A 16 12.74 7.80 7.39
C VAL A 16 11.43 7.27 7.98
N LEU A 17 10.31 7.56 7.33
CA LEU A 17 9.01 7.00 7.67
C LEU A 17 8.54 6.00 6.61
N LEU A 18 8.22 4.78 7.04
CA LEU A 18 7.57 3.78 6.19
C LEU A 18 6.07 3.78 6.48
N VAL A 19 5.26 4.05 5.46
CA VAL A 19 3.81 4.08 5.52
C VAL A 19 3.27 2.82 4.83
N ALA A 20 3.02 1.79 5.63
CA ALA A 20 2.59 0.47 5.18
C ALA A 20 1.07 0.39 4.92
N GLY A 21 0.54 1.30 4.09
CA GLY A 21 -0.86 1.33 3.68
C GLY A 21 -1.84 1.89 4.71
N ASP A 22 -3.11 1.89 4.32
CA ASP A 22 -4.29 2.30 5.08
C ASP A 22 -4.20 3.72 5.66
N VAL A 23 -3.78 4.64 4.80
CA VAL A 23 -3.69 6.07 5.15
C VAL A 23 -5.07 6.70 5.19
N ALA A 24 -5.87 6.52 4.13
CA ALA A 24 -7.21 7.09 4.06
C ALA A 24 -8.08 6.50 2.94
N GLU A 25 -9.37 6.35 3.21
CA GLU A 25 -10.37 5.96 2.19
C GLU A 25 -10.62 7.05 1.14
N THR A 26 -10.32 8.32 1.39
CA THR A 26 -10.60 9.41 0.43
C THR A 26 -9.33 10.09 -0.04
N TYR A 27 -9.30 10.47 -1.31
CA TYR A 27 -8.17 11.16 -1.94
C TYR A 27 -7.73 12.42 -1.17
N ASN A 28 -8.69 13.28 -0.80
CA ASN A 28 -8.36 14.52 -0.09
C ASN A 28 -7.71 14.28 1.28
N ASN A 29 -8.19 13.26 2.02
CA ASN A 29 -7.59 12.89 3.31
C ASN A 29 -6.21 12.25 3.11
N PHE A 30 -6.05 11.44 2.07
CA PHE A 30 -4.76 10.84 1.70
C PHE A 30 -3.72 11.92 1.42
N VAL A 31 -3.99 12.82 0.46
CA VAL A 31 -3.08 13.91 0.07
C VAL A 31 -2.76 14.80 1.26
N SER A 32 -3.77 15.18 2.05
CA SER A 32 -3.56 15.99 3.25
C SER A 32 -2.66 15.28 4.28
N THR A 33 -2.78 13.96 4.42
CA THR A 33 -1.97 13.17 5.36
C THR A 33 -0.55 13.04 4.87
N MET A 34 -0.37 12.63 3.61
CA MET A 34 0.95 12.41 3.03
C MET A 34 1.75 13.72 2.93
N SER A 35 1.10 14.83 2.59
CA SER A 35 1.73 16.16 2.60
C SER A 35 2.24 16.53 3.98
N LEU A 36 1.41 16.36 5.03
CA LEU A 36 1.83 16.65 6.40
C LEU A 36 2.98 15.74 6.85
N LEU A 37 2.97 14.44 6.51
CA LEU A 37 4.07 13.54 6.84
C LEU A 37 5.35 13.97 6.13
N LYS A 38 5.27 14.35 4.86
CA LYS A 38 6.44 14.80 4.10
C LYS A 38 7.05 16.09 4.66
N GLU A 39 6.25 16.96 5.28
CA GLU A 39 6.79 18.12 6.01
C GLU A 39 7.58 17.76 7.27
N LYS A 40 7.36 16.58 7.87
CA LYS A 40 7.97 16.20 9.16
C LYS A 40 9.17 15.28 9.01
N PHE A 41 9.19 14.43 7.99
CA PHE A 41 10.19 13.38 7.79
C PHE A 41 11.02 13.67 6.54
N GLN A 42 12.31 13.34 6.58
CA GLN A 42 13.19 13.52 5.42
C GLN A 42 12.75 12.61 4.26
N HIS A 43 12.54 11.34 4.57
CA HIS A 43 12.04 10.34 3.63
C HIS A 43 10.70 9.81 4.10
N VAL A 44 9.76 9.66 3.16
CA VAL A 44 8.48 9.02 3.39
C VAL A 44 8.30 8.03 2.25
N LEU A 45 8.24 6.75 2.59
CA LEU A 45 7.98 5.68 1.63
C LEU A 45 6.59 5.10 1.86
N PHE A 46 5.90 4.73 0.77
CA PHE A 46 4.52 4.28 0.83
C PHE A 46 4.27 3.02 -0.01
N VAL A 47 3.43 2.13 0.52
CA VAL A 47 2.73 1.09 -0.23
C VAL A 47 1.23 1.20 0.05
N PRO A 48 0.34 0.95 -0.93
CA PRO A 48 -1.10 1.03 -0.72
C PRO A 48 -1.62 -0.12 0.16
N GLY A 49 -2.56 0.19 1.04
CA GLY A 49 -3.40 -0.80 1.73
C GLY A 49 -4.77 -0.95 1.06
N ASN A 50 -5.61 -1.83 1.60
CA ASN A 50 -6.95 -2.03 1.06
C ASN A 50 -7.85 -0.81 1.28
N HIS A 51 -7.76 -0.14 2.43
CA HIS A 51 -8.59 1.04 2.70
C HIS A 51 -8.27 2.18 1.74
N ASP A 52 -7.00 2.31 1.32
CA ASP A 52 -6.60 3.31 0.32
C ASP A 52 -7.32 3.08 -1.02
N LEU A 53 -7.62 1.82 -1.35
CA LEU A 53 -8.23 1.40 -2.62
C LEU A 53 -9.75 1.19 -2.56
N TRP A 54 -10.38 1.37 -1.41
CA TRP A 54 -11.83 1.34 -1.28
C TRP A 54 -12.48 2.51 -2.02
N CYS A 55 -13.34 2.22 -2.99
CA CYS A 55 -14.08 3.25 -3.74
C CYS A 55 -15.31 3.70 -2.95
N ARG A 56 -15.32 4.96 -2.49
CA ARG A 56 -16.50 5.53 -1.83
C ARG A 56 -17.49 6.06 -2.84
N TRP A 57 -18.74 5.61 -2.72
CA TRP A 57 -19.80 6.02 -3.63
C TRP A 57 -19.99 7.54 -3.68
N GLU A 58 -19.81 8.26 -2.57
CA GLU A 58 -20.00 9.71 -2.44
C GLU A 58 -18.92 10.58 -3.09
N THR A 59 -17.70 10.05 -3.28
CA THR A 59 -16.54 10.85 -3.71
C THR A 59 -15.91 10.34 -4.99
N ASP A 60 -16.08 9.05 -5.30
CA ASP A 60 -15.33 8.35 -6.34
C ASP A 60 -16.28 7.91 -7.47
N HIS A 61 -17.29 8.72 -7.77
CA HIS A 61 -18.50 8.37 -8.55
C HIS A 61 -18.26 7.71 -9.93
N SER A 62 -17.02 7.60 -10.41
CA SER A 62 -16.68 6.83 -11.62
C SER A 62 -15.29 6.17 -11.61
N LEU A 63 -14.58 6.09 -10.47
CA LEU A 63 -13.23 5.52 -10.41
C LEU A 63 -13.27 4.10 -9.82
N GLY A 64 -12.64 3.15 -10.51
CA GLY A 64 -12.34 1.83 -9.95
C GLY A 64 -11.12 1.89 -9.03
N SER A 65 -10.87 0.79 -8.32
CA SER A 65 -9.74 0.65 -7.40
C SER A 65 -8.40 0.72 -8.13
N HIS A 66 -8.35 0.29 -9.39
CA HIS A 66 -7.17 0.41 -10.25
C HIS A 66 -6.87 1.88 -10.54
N GLU A 67 -7.84 2.64 -11.05
CA GLU A 67 -7.63 4.06 -11.38
C GLU A 67 -7.32 4.88 -10.12
N LYS A 68 -7.93 4.50 -8.98
CA LYS A 68 -7.62 5.12 -7.70
C LYS A 68 -6.17 4.86 -7.29
N LEU A 69 -5.66 3.64 -7.45
CA LEU A 69 -4.25 3.32 -7.19
C LEU A 69 -3.33 4.24 -8.00
N ASP A 70 -3.56 4.37 -9.30
CA ASP A 70 -2.75 5.23 -10.17
C ASP A 70 -2.74 6.69 -9.69
N ILE A 71 -3.92 7.23 -9.35
CA ILE A 71 -4.07 8.60 -8.84
C ILE A 71 -3.33 8.80 -7.51
N LEU A 72 -3.34 7.81 -6.60
CA LEU A 72 -2.61 7.89 -5.34
C LEU A 72 -1.10 7.84 -5.56
N LEU A 73 -0.61 6.99 -6.47
CA LEU A 73 0.82 6.93 -6.82
C LEU A 73 1.30 8.22 -7.51
N ASP A 74 0.46 8.82 -8.35
CA ASP A 74 0.70 10.13 -8.95
C ASP A 74 0.81 11.22 -7.89
N ALA A 75 -0.12 11.25 -6.93
CA ALA A 75 -0.08 12.20 -5.82
C ALA A 75 1.17 12.00 -4.93
N CYS A 76 1.57 10.75 -4.66
CA CYS A 76 2.82 10.46 -3.96
C CYS A 76 4.02 11.06 -4.68
N ARG A 77 4.11 10.87 -6.01
CA ARG A 77 5.19 11.44 -6.83
C ARG A 77 5.20 12.97 -6.75
N GLU A 78 4.04 13.62 -6.85
CA GLU A 78 3.93 15.09 -6.74
C GLU A 78 4.36 15.63 -5.38
N LEU A 79 4.07 14.89 -4.31
CA LEU A 79 4.44 15.24 -2.95
C LEU A 79 5.89 14.88 -2.59
N GLY A 80 6.61 14.15 -3.44
CA GLY A 80 7.95 13.63 -3.11
C GLY A 80 7.92 12.51 -2.07
N VAL A 81 6.81 11.76 -2.02
CA VAL A 81 6.70 10.47 -1.32
C VAL A 81 7.20 9.38 -2.26
N GLU A 82 8.10 8.54 -1.76
CA GLU A 82 8.74 7.49 -2.54
C GLU A 82 7.87 6.23 -2.53
N THR A 83 7.68 5.63 -3.71
CA THR A 83 6.88 4.40 -3.87
C THR A 83 7.66 3.31 -4.62
N ASN A 84 8.95 3.54 -4.81
CA ASN A 84 9.92 2.64 -5.44
C ASN A 84 11.10 2.39 -4.49
N PRO A 85 11.91 1.36 -4.73
CA PRO A 85 13.08 1.08 -3.91
C PRO A 85 14.10 2.22 -3.90
N ALA A 86 14.72 2.45 -2.74
CA ALA A 86 15.72 3.49 -2.54
C ALA A 86 16.88 2.99 -1.67
N ASP A 87 18.08 3.49 -1.93
CA ASP A 87 19.23 3.41 -1.01
C ASP A 87 19.27 4.70 -0.19
N ILE A 88 19.03 4.59 1.11
CA ILE A 88 19.06 5.71 2.05
C ILE A 88 20.18 5.45 3.05
N ASP A 89 21.27 6.20 2.90
CA ASP A 89 22.47 6.11 3.75
C ASP A 89 23.05 4.69 3.90
N GLY A 90 23.00 3.88 2.82
CA GLY A 90 23.51 2.51 2.78
C GLY A 90 22.51 1.45 3.28
N VAL A 91 21.28 1.86 3.61
CA VAL A 91 20.15 0.98 3.89
C VAL A 91 19.21 0.93 2.69
N GLY A 92 19.07 -0.25 2.11
CA GLY A 92 18.13 -0.49 1.03
C GLY A 92 16.71 -0.58 1.55
N ILE A 93 15.81 0.28 1.10
CA ILE A 93 14.40 0.22 1.46
C ILE A 93 13.59 -0.14 0.22
N ILE A 94 12.78 -1.18 0.32
CA ILE A 94 12.05 -1.78 -0.80
C ILE A 94 10.55 -1.82 -0.44
N PRO A 95 9.75 -0.85 -0.93
CA PRO A 95 8.30 -0.95 -0.93
C PRO A 95 7.87 -2.16 -1.77
N LEU A 96 7.03 -3.04 -1.22
CA LEU A 96 6.52 -4.22 -1.92
C LEU A 96 5.01 -4.14 -2.15
N TYR A 97 4.64 -4.02 -3.42
CA TYR A 97 3.26 -4.10 -3.89
C TYR A 97 2.76 -5.53 -3.74
N SER A 98 1.65 -5.71 -3.03
CA SER A 98 1.14 -7.03 -2.66
C SER A 98 -0.35 -6.97 -2.41
N TRP A 99 -1.01 -8.11 -2.61
CA TRP A 99 -2.42 -8.31 -2.31
C TRP A 99 -2.64 -9.70 -1.73
N TYR A 100 -3.64 -9.85 -0.87
CA TYR A 100 -3.98 -11.15 -0.31
C TYR A 100 -4.72 -12.03 -1.32
N HIS A 101 -4.74 -13.34 -1.07
CA HIS A 101 -5.57 -14.29 -1.79
C HIS A 101 -6.14 -15.32 -0.81
N GLU A 102 -7.36 -15.79 -1.05
CA GLU A 102 -8.05 -16.72 -0.13
C GLU A 102 -7.28 -18.04 0.07
N SER A 103 -6.50 -18.49 -0.93
CA SER A 103 -5.67 -19.70 -0.80
C SER A 103 -4.55 -19.60 0.23
N PHE A 104 -4.31 -18.41 0.80
CA PHE A 104 -3.37 -18.23 1.89
C PHE A 104 -3.95 -18.62 3.24
N ASP A 105 -5.28 -18.74 3.35
CA ASP A 105 -5.90 -19.39 4.49
C ASP A 105 -5.71 -20.91 4.37
N ARG A 106 -5.00 -21.47 5.35
CA ARG A 106 -4.73 -22.91 5.45
C ARG A 106 -5.20 -23.48 6.78
N GLU A 107 -5.86 -22.66 7.58
CA GLU A 107 -6.42 -23.10 8.85
C GLU A 107 -7.59 -24.05 8.59
N GLU A 108 -7.84 -24.95 9.53
CA GLU A 108 -8.98 -25.85 9.43
C GLU A 108 -10.29 -25.07 9.64
N ASP A 109 -11.32 -25.43 8.88
CA ASP A 109 -12.65 -24.85 9.06
C ASP A 109 -13.16 -25.08 10.50
N VAL A 110 -13.66 -24.01 11.12
CA VAL A 110 -14.28 -24.11 12.44
C VAL A 110 -15.59 -24.90 12.33
N THR A 111 -15.60 -26.09 12.91
CA THR A 111 -16.79 -26.95 12.91
C THR A 111 -17.75 -26.59 14.05
N GLY A 112 -19.04 -26.87 13.86
CA GLY A 112 -20.07 -26.69 14.90
C GLY A 112 -20.65 -25.27 15.04
N ILE A 113 -20.11 -24.27 14.31
CA ILE A 113 -20.65 -22.90 14.25
C ILE A 113 -20.77 -22.51 12.78
N ARG A 114 -21.87 -21.85 12.41
CA ARG A 114 -22.03 -21.28 11.06
C ARG A 114 -21.25 -19.97 10.97
N ILE A 115 -20.10 -19.99 10.30
CA ILE A 115 -19.31 -18.78 10.00
C ILE A 115 -19.76 -18.24 8.63
N PRO A 116 -20.09 -16.92 8.51
CA PRO A 116 -20.35 -16.30 7.22
C PRO A 116 -19.12 -16.34 6.31
N SER A 117 -19.31 -16.38 4.99
CA SER A 117 -18.18 -16.37 4.05
C SER A 117 -17.38 -15.07 4.12
N LEU A 118 -16.11 -15.11 3.71
CA LEU A 118 -15.25 -13.92 3.61
C LEU A 118 -15.91 -12.82 2.77
N GLU A 119 -16.53 -13.19 1.65
CA GLU A 119 -17.25 -12.25 0.79
C GLU A 119 -18.36 -11.49 1.53
N MET A 120 -19.03 -12.11 2.50
CA MET A 120 -20.09 -11.45 3.26
C MET A 120 -19.57 -10.48 4.33
N VAL A 121 -18.38 -10.73 4.88
CA VAL A 121 -17.89 -10.00 6.06
C VAL A 121 -16.74 -9.05 5.74
N CYS A 122 -15.93 -9.38 4.74
CA CYS A 122 -14.78 -8.59 4.34
C CYS A 122 -15.24 -7.51 3.37
N LYS A 123 -15.18 -6.26 3.85
CA LYS A 123 -15.63 -5.09 3.11
C LYS A 123 -14.90 -4.89 1.79
N ASP A 124 -13.67 -5.40 1.65
CA ASP A 124 -12.86 -5.32 0.44
C ASP A 124 -13.59 -5.88 -0.80
N PHE A 125 -14.37 -6.95 -0.64
CA PHE A 125 -15.14 -7.57 -1.72
C PHE A 125 -16.27 -6.69 -2.27
N HIS A 126 -16.63 -5.63 -1.55
CA HIS A 126 -17.71 -4.72 -1.92
C HIS A 126 -17.24 -3.29 -2.13
N ALA A 127 -16.18 -2.88 -1.43
CA ALA A 127 -15.62 -1.54 -1.49
C ALA A 127 -14.57 -1.41 -2.59
N CYS A 128 -13.78 -2.45 -2.86
CA CYS A 128 -12.89 -2.44 -4.02
C CYS A 128 -13.69 -2.72 -5.30
N LYS A 129 -13.40 -1.95 -6.34
CA LYS A 129 -14.02 -2.05 -7.67
C LYS A 129 -12.94 -2.30 -8.70
N TRP A 130 -12.64 -3.58 -8.89
CA TRP A 130 -11.63 -4.01 -9.84
C TRP A 130 -12.21 -4.15 -11.25
N PRO A 131 -11.38 -3.96 -12.31
CA PRO A 131 -11.79 -4.30 -13.67
C PRO A 131 -12.04 -5.80 -13.80
N ALA A 132 -12.76 -6.22 -14.85
CA ALA A 132 -13.28 -7.59 -14.99
C ALA A 132 -12.20 -8.68 -15.05
N ASP A 133 -10.96 -8.33 -15.35
CA ASP A 133 -9.78 -9.20 -15.41
C ASP A 133 -9.05 -9.33 -14.07
N LEU A 134 -9.45 -8.60 -13.04
CA LEU A 134 -8.87 -8.64 -11.70
C LEU A 134 -9.90 -9.03 -10.64
N SER A 135 -9.60 -10.06 -9.85
CA SER A 135 -10.53 -10.68 -8.91
C SER A 135 -9.83 -11.13 -7.62
N ASN A 136 -10.56 -11.05 -6.50
CA ASN A 136 -10.14 -11.66 -5.22
C ASN A 136 -10.39 -13.18 -5.18
N ARG A 137 -11.12 -13.74 -6.15
CA ARG A 137 -11.49 -15.16 -6.22
C ARG A 137 -10.44 -16.02 -6.95
N ASP A 138 -9.44 -15.39 -7.54
CA ASP A 138 -8.33 -16.06 -8.21
C ASP A 138 -7.03 -15.26 -8.02
N THR A 139 -5.93 -15.75 -8.58
CA THR A 139 -4.61 -15.16 -8.36
C THR A 139 -4.36 -13.89 -9.18
N SER A 140 -5.31 -13.40 -9.97
CA SER A 140 -5.11 -12.25 -10.88
C SER A 140 -4.66 -10.98 -10.14
N LEU A 141 -5.27 -10.66 -8.98
CA LEU A 141 -4.85 -9.50 -8.17
C LEU A 141 -3.44 -9.67 -7.60
N SER A 142 -3.14 -10.83 -7.02
CA SER A 142 -1.79 -11.08 -6.50
C SER A 142 -0.72 -10.97 -7.59
N LEU A 143 -1.00 -11.48 -8.80
CA LEU A 143 -0.10 -11.39 -9.94
C LEU A 143 0.02 -9.97 -10.50
N TYR A 144 -1.07 -9.19 -10.48
CA TYR A 144 -1.04 -7.78 -10.88
C TYR A 144 -0.08 -6.97 -9.99
N PHE A 145 -0.21 -7.09 -8.66
CA PHE A 145 0.68 -6.38 -7.73
C PHE A 145 2.11 -6.92 -7.79
N ASP A 146 2.32 -8.22 -7.99
CA ASP A 146 3.65 -8.80 -8.21
C ASP A 146 4.33 -8.23 -9.46
N ALA A 147 3.58 -8.10 -10.57
CA ALA A 147 4.07 -7.50 -11.80
C ALA A 147 4.45 -6.00 -11.63
N MET A 148 3.87 -5.29 -10.67
CA MET A 148 4.31 -3.93 -10.34
C MET A 148 5.72 -3.93 -9.73
N ASN A 149 6.08 -4.94 -8.93
CA ASN A 149 7.41 -5.06 -8.34
C ASN A 149 8.49 -5.35 -9.40
N GLU A 150 8.15 -6.09 -10.45
CA GLU A 150 9.08 -6.41 -11.55
C GLU A 150 9.64 -5.17 -12.25
N LYS A 151 8.88 -4.05 -12.26
CA LYS A 151 9.37 -2.76 -12.78
C LYS A 151 10.61 -2.25 -12.02
N ASN A 152 10.80 -2.69 -10.79
CA ASN A 152 11.88 -2.29 -9.90
C ASN A 152 13.02 -3.32 -9.81
N LYS A 153 12.99 -4.39 -10.61
CA LYS A 153 13.91 -5.53 -10.52
C LYS A 153 15.39 -5.14 -10.56
N ASP A 154 15.76 -4.23 -11.46
CA ASP A 154 17.17 -3.83 -11.61
C ASP A 154 17.63 -2.95 -10.45
N THR A 155 16.77 -2.04 -9.96
CA THR A 155 17.03 -1.24 -8.75
C THR A 155 17.18 -2.13 -7.52
N ILE A 156 16.33 -3.15 -7.38
CA ILE A 156 16.40 -4.13 -6.28
C ILE A 156 17.72 -4.90 -6.34
N LYS A 157 18.15 -5.37 -7.51
CA LYS A 157 19.45 -6.05 -7.67
C LYS A 157 20.61 -5.14 -7.30
N GLU A 158 20.54 -3.87 -7.65
CA GLU A 158 21.57 -2.91 -7.30
C GLU A 158 21.62 -2.70 -5.78
N ILE A 159 20.48 -2.48 -5.13
CA ILE A 159 20.37 -2.40 -3.67
C ILE A 159 20.93 -3.66 -3.00
N GLN A 160 20.60 -4.85 -3.51
CA GLN A 160 21.13 -6.12 -3.00
C GLN A 160 22.66 -6.24 -3.12
N ARG A 161 23.27 -5.50 -4.05
CA ARG A 161 24.71 -5.47 -4.28
C ARG A 161 25.42 -4.40 -3.45
N THR A 162 24.77 -3.26 -3.21
CA THR A 162 25.40 -2.08 -2.59
C THR A 162 25.07 -1.90 -1.12
N CYS A 163 23.87 -2.33 -0.68
CA CYS A 163 23.39 -2.13 0.68
C CYS A 163 23.68 -3.35 1.55
N ASN A 164 24.24 -3.12 2.75
CA ASN A 164 24.50 -4.18 3.72
C ASN A 164 23.26 -4.54 4.55
N HIS A 165 22.26 -3.67 4.57
CA HIS A 165 21.00 -3.88 5.26
C HIS A 165 19.85 -3.54 4.32
N ILE A 166 18.82 -4.40 4.31
CA ILE A 166 17.66 -4.25 3.44
C ILE A 166 16.39 -4.38 4.28
N ILE A 167 15.50 -3.41 4.14
CA ILE A 167 14.18 -3.38 4.74
C ILE A 167 13.14 -3.45 3.62
N THR A 168 12.40 -4.54 3.57
CA THR A 168 11.21 -4.67 2.71
C THR A 168 9.96 -4.39 3.54
N PHE A 169 8.99 -3.66 3.00
CA PHE A 169 7.70 -3.48 3.68
C PHE A 169 6.52 -3.61 2.70
N PRO A 170 5.65 -4.59 2.91
CA PRO A 170 4.35 -4.69 2.26
C PRO A 170 3.22 -4.24 3.19
N HIS A 171 2.04 -4.00 2.64
CA HIS A 171 0.81 -3.96 3.44
C HIS A 171 0.30 -5.39 3.71
N PHE A 172 0.19 -6.21 2.65
CA PHE A 172 -0.12 -7.64 2.77
C PHE A 172 1.14 -8.48 2.64
N VAL A 173 1.46 -9.28 3.66
CA VAL A 173 2.70 -10.07 3.64
C VAL A 173 2.69 -11.05 2.46
N PRO A 174 3.65 -10.95 1.51
CA PRO A 174 3.78 -11.91 0.43
C PRO A 174 4.18 -13.27 1.02
N ARG A 175 3.62 -14.36 0.48
CA ARG A 175 3.92 -15.74 0.90
C ARG A 175 4.64 -16.50 -0.19
#